data_AF-W2YY45-F1
#
_entry.id   AF-W2YY45-F1
#
_cell.length_a   1.000
_cell.length_b   1.000
_cell.length_c   1.000
_cell.angle_alpha   90.00
_cell.angle_beta   90.00
_cell.angle_gamma   90.00
#
_symmetry.space_group_name_H-M   'P 1'
#
loop_
_entity.id
_entity.type
_entity.pdbx_description
1 polymer ?
#
loop_
_entity_poly.entity_id
_entity_poly.type
_entity_poly.pdbx_seq_one_letter_code
_entity_poly.pdbx_strand_id
1 'polypeptide(L)'
;VTELKSQRSAQVVVENGVLAVKGKRTELQIDATGSSAVYVSDPKTDVSVKELSLETTGKASIDYNVKSVAARTELKMESKSTSSITVLSSTVQTSTLELKADISSSICISAKEVTAKTPTLKGKDQISMPNAAKTYGAAGTEACEEAALPARKAGKVTGVVAGLTNILTGEDNDDLDDDNETED
;
A
#
# COMPACT_ATOMS: atom_id res chain seq x y z
N VAL A 1 6.75 -9.34 -2.88
CA VAL A 1 5.81 -8.79 -3.89
C VAL A 1 6.48 -7.64 -4.63
N THR A 2 6.42 -7.60 -5.96
CA THR A 2 6.97 -6.52 -6.81
C THR A 2 5.88 -5.68 -7.48
N GLU A 3 4.64 -6.15 -7.46
CA GLU A 3 3.49 -5.47 -8.05
C GLU A 3 2.29 -5.61 -7.11
N LEU A 4 1.58 -4.51 -6.87
CA LEU A 4 0.34 -4.48 -6.09
C LEU A 4 -0.72 -3.72 -6.88
N LYS A 5 -1.87 -4.35 -7.10
CA LYS A 5 -3.02 -3.72 -7.77
C LYS A 5 -4.23 -3.74 -6.87
N SER A 6 -4.81 -2.57 -6.62
CA SER A 6 -6.06 -2.40 -5.88
C SER A 6 -7.11 -1.75 -6.78
N GLN A 7 -8.34 -2.26 -6.71
CA GLN A 7 -9.42 -1.85 -7.61
C GLN A 7 -10.73 -1.73 -6.86
N ARG A 8 -11.72 -1.11 -7.50
CA ARG A 8 -13.07 -0.88 -6.93
C ARG A 8 -12.96 -0.11 -5.62
N SER A 9 -13.30 -0.71 -4.48
CA SER A 9 -13.33 -0.01 -3.18
C SER A 9 -12.51 -0.73 -2.11
N ALA A 10 -11.54 -1.55 -2.52
CA ALA A 10 -10.70 -2.29 -1.59
C ALA A 10 -9.75 -1.36 -0.82
N GLN A 11 -9.53 -1.67 0.45
CA GLN A 11 -8.50 -1.04 1.27
C GLN A 11 -7.42 -2.07 1.57
N VAL A 12 -6.18 -1.77 1.19
CA VAL A 12 -5.03 -2.66 1.35
C VAL A 12 -4.03 -2.00 2.27
N VAL A 13 -3.69 -2.65 3.37
CA VAL A 13 -2.61 -2.22 4.26
C VAL A 13 -1.43 -3.17 4.06
N VAL A 14 -0.29 -2.60 3.68
CA VAL A 14 0.96 -3.29 3.45
C VAL A 14 1.86 -3.03 4.65
N GLU A 15 2.16 -4.10 5.38
CA GLU A 15 3.04 -4.07 6.53
C GLU A 15 4.50 -4.35 6.15
N ASN A 16 5.39 -4.20 7.14
CA ASN A 16 6.80 -4.47 7.00
C ASN A 16 7.06 -5.87 6.41
N GLY A 17 8.00 -5.94 5.46
CA GLY A 17 8.47 -7.19 4.87
C GLY A 17 7.62 -7.74 3.72
N VAL A 18 6.48 -7.13 3.38
CA VAL A 18 5.60 -7.62 2.31
C VAL A 18 6.12 -7.26 0.90
N LEU A 19 6.48 -5.99 0.70
CA LEU A 19 6.98 -5.49 -0.59
C LEU A 19 8.48 -5.72 -0.74
N ALA A 20 8.91 -5.92 -1.98
CA ALA A 20 10.32 -5.96 -2.31
C ALA A 20 10.91 -4.55 -2.20
N VAL A 21 11.63 -4.32 -1.10
CA VAL A 21 12.20 -3.00 -0.75
C VAL A 21 13.70 -2.90 -1.03
N LYS A 22 14.37 -3.99 -1.43
CA LYS A 22 15.82 -3.98 -1.72
C LYS A 22 16.14 -4.84 -2.95
N GLY A 23 16.75 -4.22 -3.97
CA GLY A 23 17.31 -4.95 -5.11
C GLY A 23 17.66 -4.03 -6.27
N LYS A 24 18.88 -4.17 -6.82
CA LYS A 24 19.39 -3.30 -7.90
C LYS A 24 18.65 -3.48 -9.23
N ARG A 25 17.92 -4.57 -9.39
CA ARG A 25 17.14 -4.94 -10.58
C ARG A 25 15.64 -5.02 -10.30
N THR A 26 15.23 -4.74 -9.07
CA THR A 26 13.84 -4.88 -8.64
C THR A 26 13.06 -3.66 -9.09
N GLU A 27 11.93 -3.90 -9.72
CA GLU A 27 10.95 -2.86 -10.07
C GLU A 27 9.76 -3.06 -9.13
N LEU A 28 9.29 -1.97 -8.52
CA LEU A 28 8.14 -1.98 -7.62
C LEU A 28 7.02 -1.13 -8.21
N GLN A 29 5.85 -1.72 -8.43
CA GLN A 29 4.68 -1.03 -8.97
C GLN A 29 3.49 -1.15 -8.01
N ILE A 30 2.79 -0.04 -7.80
CA ILE A 30 1.56 0.03 -7.03
C ILE A 30 0.52 0.81 -7.83
N ASP A 31 -0.57 0.14 -8.20
CA ASP A 31 -1.69 0.76 -8.92
C ASP A 31 -2.95 0.71 -8.05
N ALA A 32 -3.61 1.86 -7.87
CA ALA A 32 -4.91 1.94 -7.21
C ALA A 32 -5.95 2.61 -8.11
N THR A 33 -7.12 1.99 -8.27
CA THR A 33 -8.18 2.46 -9.17
C THR A 33 -9.56 2.46 -8.51
N GLY A 34 -10.51 3.18 -9.11
CA GLY A 34 -11.88 3.26 -8.58
C GLY A 34 -11.93 4.19 -7.36
N SER A 35 -12.28 3.66 -6.20
CA SER A 35 -12.26 4.31 -4.88
C SER A 35 -11.44 3.50 -3.88
N SER A 36 -10.46 2.72 -4.37
CA SER A 36 -9.59 1.90 -3.53
C SER A 36 -8.51 2.73 -2.83
N ALA A 37 -7.94 2.18 -1.76
CA ALA A 37 -6.84 2.80 -1.03
C ALA A 37 -5.74 1.77 -0.76
N VAL A 38 -4.48 2.17 -0.92
CA VAL A 38 -3.31 1.38 -0.57
C VAL A 38 -2.48 2.15 0.45
N TYR A 39 -2.23 1.55 1.60
CA TYR A 39 -1.41 2.11 2.67
C TYR A 39 -0.16 1.27 2.83
N VAL A 40 1.00 1.80 2.46
CA VAL A 40 2.30 1.22 2.77
C VAL A 40 2.85 1.94 3.99
N SER A 41 2.87 1.26 5.14
CA SER A 41 3.30 1.86 6.41
C SER A 41 4.47 1.08 6.99
N ASP A 42 5.68 1.55 6.67
CA ASP A 42 6.92 1.02 7.21
C ASP A 42 7.97 2.13 7.39
N PRO A 43 7.73 3.11 8.29
CA PRO A 43 8.52 4.33 8.42
C PRO A 43 9.97 4.10 8.88
N LYS A 44 10.36 2.85 9.18
CA LYS A 44 11.71 2.46 9.59
C LYS A 44 12.51 1.80 8.45
N THR A 45 11.89 1.54 7.31
CA THR A 45 12.50 0.79 6.21
C THR A 45 13.01 1.70 5.10
N ASP A 46 14.26 1.48 4.72
CA ASP A 46 14.88 2.09 3.54
C ASP A 46 14.50 1.29 2.28
N VAL A 47 13.89 1.95 1.30
CA VAL A 47 13.50 1.37 0.01
C VAL A 47 14.56 1.68 -1.03
N SER A 48 15.23 0.66 -1.57
CA SER A 48 16.24 0.77 -2.62
C SER A 48 15.93 -0.20 -3.77
N VAL A 49 15.31 0.32 -4.82
CA VAL A 49 14.87 -0.44 -6.00
C VAL A 49 15.50 0.13 -7.28
N LYS A 50 15.38 -0.59 -8.40
CA LYS A 50 15.71 -0.06 -9.72
C LYS A 50 14.71 1.05 -10.07
N GLU A 51 13.42 0.72 -10.04
CA GLU A 51 12.30 1.60 -10.39
C GLU A 51 11.19 1.50 -9.36
N LEU A 52 10.52 2.62 -9.12
CA LEU A 52 9.31 2.71 -8.31
C LEU A 52 8.25 3.45 -9.12
N SER A 53 7.10 2.80 -9.35
CA SER A 53 5.96 3.37 -10.04
C SER A 53 4.73 3.35 -9.14
N LEU A 54 4.10 4.51 -8.94
CA LEU A 54 2.86 4.68 -8.21
C LEU A 54 1.82 5.29 -9.14
N GLU A 55 0.70 4.60 -9.38
CA GLU A 55 -0.36 5.10 -10.25
C GLU A 55 -1.73 5.08 -9.56
N THR A 56 -2.46 6.19 -9.67
CA THR A 56 -3.83 6.29 -9.19
C THR A 56 -4.79 6.83 -10.24
N THR A 57 -6.02 6.31 -10.25
CA THR A 57 -7.10 6.79 -11.14
C THR A 57 -8.46 6.73 -10.44
N GLY A 58 -9.37 7.63 -10.84
CA GLY A 58 -10.69 7.75 -10.24
C GLY A 58 -10.64 8.59 -8.98
N LYS A 59 -11.00 7.98 -7.84
CA LYS A 59 -10.94 8.50 -6.47
C LYS A 59 -9.98 7.69 -5.59
N ALA A 60 -9.11 6.90 -6.20
CA ALA A 60 -8.21 6.03 -5.46
C ALA A 60 -7.14 6.83 -4.72
N SER A 61 -6.50 6.21 -3.73
CA SER A 61 -5.39 6.79 -2.98
C SER A 61 -4.26 5.81 -2.75
N ILE A 62 -3.02 6.31 -2.78
CA ILE A 62 -1.84 5.59 -2.32
C ILE A 62 -1.14 6.46 -1.27
N ASP A 63 -0.99 5.92 -0.06
CA ASP A 63 -0.18 6.50 1.01
C ASP A 63 1.06 5.64 1.24
N TYR A 64 2.23 6.18 0.89
CA TYR A 64 3.50 5.48 0.91
C TYR A 64 4.43 6.09 1.96
N ASN A 65 4.39 5.54 3.18
CA ASN A 65 5.18 5.99 4.33
C ASN A 65 6.35 5.02 4.61
N VAL A 66 7.57 5.47 4.31
CA VAL A 66 8.81 4.70 4.51
C VAL A 66 9.93 5.60 5.02
N LYS A 67 11.04 5.03 5.50
CA LYS A 67 12.17 5.85 5.98
C LYS A 67 12.81 6.65 4.85
N SER A 68 13.15 6.00 3.73
CA SER A 68 13.81 6.63 2.59
C SER A 68 13.45 5.92 1.29
N VAL A 69 13.52 6.64 0.17
CA VAL A 69 13.30 6.10 -1.17
C VAL A 69 14.52 6.36 -2.04
N ALA A 70 15.10 5.29 -2.59
CA ALA A 70 16.18 5.31 -3.56
C ALA A 70 15.79 4.46 -4.78
N ALA A 71 15.15 5.11 -5.76
CA ALA A 71 14.79 4.49 -7.03
C ALA A 71 15.87 4.80 -8.06
N ARG A 72 16.77 3.86 -8.33
CA ARG A 72 18.05 4.12 -9.02
C ARG A 72 17.88 4.75 -10.41
N THR A 73 16.99 4.23 -11.23
CA THR A 73 16.74 4.72 -12.58
C THR A 73 15.57 5.67 -12.60
N GLU A 74 14.43 5.28 -12.05
CA GLU A 74 13.20 6.07 -12.18
C GLU A 74 12.30 5.99 -10.95
N LEU A 75 11.81 7.15 -10.52
CA LEU A 75 10.62 7.28 -9.70
C LEU A 75 9.53 7.91 -10.56
N LYS A 76 8.46 7.16 -10.81
CA LYS A 76 7.27 7.62 -11.53
C LYS A 76 6.08 7.69 -10.60
N MET A 77 5.37 8.81 -10.64
CA MET A 77 4.09 8.98 -9.96
C MET A 77 3.08 9.61 -10.92
N GLU A 78 1.96 8.91 -11.15
CA GLU A 78 0.91 9.37 -12.05
C GLU A 78 -0.45 9.33 -11.33
N SER A 79 -1.01 10.51 -11.08
CA SER A 79 -2.30 10.68 -10.42
C SER A 79 -3.30 11.28 -11.40
N LYS A 80 -4.47 10.65 -11.56
CA LYS A 80 -5.48 11.01 -12.56
C LYS A 80 -6.86 11.25 -11.93
N SER A 81 -7.71 11.99 -12.64
CA SER A 81 -9.06 12.33 -12.16
C SER A 81 -9.03 13.04 -10.82
N THR A 82 -9.65 12.49 -9.76
CA THR A 82 -9.72 13.04 -8.40
C THR A 82 -8.98 12.15 -7.39
N SER A 83 -7.94 11.46 -7.85
CA SER A 83 -7.14 10.55 -7.02
C SER A 83 -5.94 11.27 -6.38
N SER A 84 -5.29 10.61 -5.42
CA SER A 84 -4.15 11.18 -4.70
C SER A 84 -3.02 10.17 -4.48
N ILE A 85 -1.79 10.68 -4.48
CA ILE A 85 -0.61 9.90 -4.07
C ILE A 85 0.18 10.72 -3.04
N THR A 86 0.40 10.15 -1.86
CA THR A 86 1.23 10.75 -0.81
C THR A 86 2.46 9.88 -0.57
N VAL A 87 3.64 10.48 -0.60
CA VAL A 87 4.91 9.83 -0.22
C VAL A 87 5.48 10.55 0.99
N LEU A 88 5.61 9.83 2.10
CA LEU A 88 6.24 10.32 3.32
C LEU A 88 7.57 9.60 3.50
N SER A 89 8.68 10.34 3.45
CA SER A 89 10.01 9.81 3.69
C SER A 89 10.98 10.89 4.15
N SER A 90 12.14 10.53 4.70
CA SER A 90 13.17 11.55 4.99
C SER A 90 13.83 12.06 3.70
N THR A 91 14.02 11.15 2.74
CA THR A 91 14.75 11.40 1.49
C THR A 91 14.12 10.67 0.30
N VAL A 92 14.23 11.28 -0.87
CA VAL A 92 13.89 10.71 -2.17
C VAL A 92 15.06 10.93 -3.12
N GLN A 93 15.63 9.84 -3.64
CA GLN A 93 16.73 9.89 -4.59
C GLN A 93 16.40 9.08 -5.83
N THR A 94 16.59 9.68 -7.00
CA THR A 94 16.44 9.00 -8.29
C THR A 94 17.32 9.60 -9.39
N SER A 95 17.49 8.89 -10.50
CA SER A 95 18.06 9.48 -11.71
C SER A 95 16.99 10.28 -12.46
N THR A 96 15.86 9.65 -12.77
CA THR A 96 14.72 10.27 -13.45
C THR A 96 13.55 10.39 -12.47
N LEU A 97 13.01 11.60 -12.33
CA LEU A 97 11.81 11.85 -11.54
C LEU A 97 10.69 12.27 -12.50
N GLU A 98 9.68 11.43 -12.68
CA GLU A 98 8.51 11.75 -13.50
C GLU A 98 7.27 11.87 -12.61
N LEU A 99 6.73 13.08 -12.53
CA LEU A 99 5.51 13.37 -11.77
C LEU A 99 4.46 13.93 -12.72
N LYS A 100 3.27 13.32 -12.71
CA LYS A 100 2.15 13.76 -13.53
C LYS A 100 0.87 13.73 -12.71
N ALA A 101 0.29 14.91 -12.52
CA ALA A 101 -1.01 15.08 -11.88
C ALA A 101 -1.99 15.75 -12.87
N ASP A 102 -3.20 15.21 -13.00
CA ASP A 102 -4.33 15.88 -13.62
C ASP A 102 -4.81 17.04 -12.73
N ILE A 103 -5.53 18.01 -13.32
CA ILE A 103 -5.99 19.25 -12.66
C ILE A 103 -6.79 19.03 -11.36
N SER A 104 -7.50 17.91 -11.23
CA SER A 104 -8.32 17.58 -10.06
C SER A 104 -7.69 16.53 -9.13
N SER A 105 -6.48 16.08 -9.45
CA SER A 105 -5.76 15.07 -8.68
C SER A 105 -4.64 15.72 -7.88
N SER A 106 -3.99 14.98 -6.99
CA SER A 106 -2.81 15.48 -6.28
C SER A 106 -1.69 14.45 -6.14
N ILE A 107 -0.47 14.98 -6.05
CA ILE A 107 0.74 14.26 -5.67
C ILE A 107 1.42 15.06 -4.56
N CYS A 108 1.71 14.43 -3.44
CA CYS A 108 2.41 15.06 -2.32
C CYS A 108 3.66 14.26 -1.94
N ILE A 109 4.83 14.90 -1.94
CA ILE A 109 6.08 14.30 -1.48
C ILE A 109 6.60 15.08 -0.28
N SER A 110 6.48 14.46 0.91
CA SER A 110 7.07 14.96 2.14
C SER A 110 8.44 14.35 2.31
N ALA A 111 9.47 15.01 1.78
CA ALA A 111 10.86 14.64 2.03
C ALA A 111 11.71 15.91 2.20
N LYS A 112 12.70 15.86 3.09
CA LYS A 112 13.62 16.99 3.30
C LYS A 112 14.54 17.17 2.10
N GLU A 113 15.00 16.04 1.57
CA GLU A 113 15.90 16.00 0.43
C GLU A 113 15.25 15.21 -0.71
N VAL A 114 14.96 15.91 -1.81
CA VAL A 114 14.55 15.31 -3.08
C VAL A 114 15.65 15.56 -4.09
N THR A 115 16.27 14.49 -4.59
CA THR A 115 17.36 14.55 -5.57
C THR A 115 17.01 13.75 -6.80
N ALA A 116 16.90 14.45 -7.93
CA ALA A 116 16.74 13.89 -9.26
C ALA A 116 17.75 14.53 -10.22
N LYS A 117 18.30 13.75 -11.17
CA LYS A 117 19.12 14.28 -12.26
C LYS A 117 18.26 14.86 -13.37
N THR A 118 17.19 14.15 -13.72
CA THR A 118 16.26 14.50 -14.80
C THR A 118 14.83 14.58 -14.25
N PRO A 119 14.41 15.74 -13.72
CA PRO A 119 13.05 15.96 -13.24
C PRO A 119 12.11 16.39 -14.37
N THR A 120 10.94 15.75 -14.47
CA THR A 120 9.86 16.10 -15.38
C THR A 120 8.55 16.17 -14.60
N LEU A 121 7.94 17.36 -14.54
CA LEU A 121 6.72 17.61 -13.79
C LEU A 121 5.61 18.12 -14.73
N LYS A 122 4.45 17.47 -14.72
CA LYS A 122 3.20 17.90 -15.37
C LYS A 122 2.10 18.06 -14.32
N GLY A 123 1.39 19.19 -14.34
CA GLY A 123 0.44 19.55 -13.28
C GLY A 123 1.14 20.09 -12.03
N LYS A 124 2.04 21.05 -12.20
CA LYS A 124 2.89 21.57 -11.11
C LYS A 124 2.11 22.14 -9.93
N ASP A 125 0.93 22.71 -10.18
CA ASP A 125 0.06 23.27 -9.13
C ASP A 125 -0.62 22.18 -8.29
N GLN A 126 -0.64 20.94 -8.79
CA GLN A 126 -1.19 19.75 -8.13
C GLN A 126 -0.11 18.88 -7.45
N ILE A 127 1.15 19.29 -7.57
CA ILE A 127 2.30 18.60 -6.99
C ILE A 127 2.81 19.44 -5.83
N SER A 128 2.80 18.88 -4.63
CA SER A 128 3.25 19.53 -3.40
C SER A 128 4.53 18.87 -2.89
N MET A 129 5.55 19.68 -2.59
CA MET A 129 6.80 19.22 -1.95
C MET A 129 7.16 20.13 -0.77
N PRO A 130 6.29 20.21 0.26
CA PRO A 130 6.33 21.29 1.25
C PRO A 130 7.61 21.32 2.09
N ASN A 131 8.28 20.17 2.25
CA ASN A 131 9.49 20.03 3.06
C ASN A 131 10.79 19.97 2.26
N ALA A 132 10.71 19.94 0.92
CA ALA A 132 11.87 19.68 0.08
C ALA A 132 12.68 20.96 -0.16
N ALA A 133 14.00 20.87 0.02
CA ALA A 133 14.90 21.97 -0.36
C ALA A 133 14.89 22.27 -1.87
N LYS A 134 14.54 21.27 -2.70
CA LYS A 134 14.41 21.39 -4.16
C LYS A 134 13.06 20.82 -4.60
N THR A 135 12.20 21.69 -5.11
CA THR A 135 10.84 21.31 -5.55
C THR A 135 10.72 21.07 -7.05
N TYR A 136 11.78 21.41 -7.81
CA TYR A 136 11.80 21.30 -9.28
C TYR A 136 10.64 22.06 -9.98
N GLY A 137 10.15 23.11 -9.33
CA GLY A 137 9.04 23.94 -9.83
C GLY A 137 7.65 23.40 -9.48
N ALA A 138 7.53 22.39 -8.62
CA ALA A 138 6.28 22.07 -7.96
C ALA A 138 5.77 23.29 -7.17
N ALA A 139 4.48 23.59 -7.29
CA ALA A 139 3.83 24.81 -6.77
C ALA A 139 2.58 24.50 -5.93
N GLY A 140 2.21 23.22 -5.78
CA GLY A 140 1.17 22.79 -4.88
C GLY A 140 1.48 23.17 -3.44
N THR A 141 0.42 23.51 -2.69
CA THR A 141 0.49 24.01 -1.32
C THR A 141 -0.09 23.03 -0.30
N GLU A 142 -0.49 21.84 -0.75
CA GLU A 142 -1.08 20.82 0.12
C GLU A 142 -0.03 20.31 1.11
N ALA A 143 -0.46 20.16 2.37
CA ALA A 143 0.33 19.45 3.36
C ALA A 143 0.27 17.95 3.06
N CYS A 144 1.43 17.29 3.10
CA CYS A 144 1.50 15.84 2.96
C CYS A 144 1.20 15.20 4.32
N GLU A 145 -0.07 14.91 4.56
CA GLU A 145 -0.52 14.31 5.82
C GLU A 145 -0.40 12.78 5.78
N GLU A 146 -0.06 12.18 6.92
CA GLU A 146 -0.12 10.73 7.06
C GLU A 146 -1.58 10.30 7.17
N ALA A 147 -2.01 9.43 6.26
CA ALA A 147 -3.36 8.88 6.33
C ALA A 147 -3.52 7.93 7.52
N ALA A 148 -4.68 8.02 8.17
CA ALA A 148 -5.06 7.07 9.19
C ALA A 148 -5.30 5.68 8.58
N LEU A 149 -4.57 4.68 9.08
CA LEU A 149 -4.76 3.30 8.66
C LEU A 149 -6.18 2.81 9.01
N PRO A 150 -6.83 2.03 8.14
CA PRO A 150 -8.15 1.49 8.42
C PRO A 150 -8.13 0.56 9.65
N ALA A 151 -9.19 0.64 10.46
CA ALA A 151 -9.32 -0.18 11.65
C ALA A 151 -9.36 -1.66 11.28
N ARG A 152 -8.48 -2.46 11.89
CA ARG A 152 -8.46 -3.91 11.72
C ARG A 152 -9.52 -4.52 12.61
N LYS A 153 -10.62 -4.99 12.01
CA LYS A 153 -11.59 -5.83 12.71
C LYS A 153 -11.48 -7.23 12.13
N ALA A 154 -11.51 -8.24 13.01
CA ALA A 154 -11.65 -9.62 12.57
C ALA A 154 -12.90 -9.70 11.69
N GLY A 155 -12.76 -10.22 10.47
CA GLY A 155 -13.90 -10.50 9.63
C GLY A 155 -14.75 -11.57 10.32
N LYS A 156 -16.03 -11.28 10.58
CA LYS A 156 -16.98 -12.35 10.86
C LYS A 156 -17.20 -13.10 9.55
N VAL A 157 -16.66 -14.32 9.46
CA VAL A 157 -17.07 -15.25 8.41
C VAL A 157 -18.48 -15.69 8.76
N THR A 158 -19.49 -14.99 8.26
CA THR A 158 -20.86 -15.49 8.29
C THR A 158 -20.98 -16.56 7.21
N GLY A 159 -20.43 -17.74 7.51
CA GLY A 159 -20.75 -18.94 6.77
C GLY A 159 -22.21 -19.28 7.03
N VAL A 160 -23.10 -18.86 6.12
CA VAL A 160 -24.41 -19.49 6.04
C VAL A 160 -24.17 -20.86 5.44
N VAL A 161 -24.00 -21.87 6.28
CA VAL A 161 -24.23 -23.26 5.87
C VAL A 161 -25.74 -23.46 5.85
N ALA A 162 -26.41 -22.88 4.86
CA ALA A 162 -27.77 -23.27 4.53
C ALA A 162 -27.66 -24.48 3.60
N GLY A 163 -27.75 -25.68 4.19
CA GLY A 163 -28.03 -26.90 3.45
C GLY A 163 -26.95 -27.97 3.48
N LEU A 164 -26.57 -28.45 4.67
CA LEU A 164 -26.17 -29.85 4.88
C LEU A 164 -26.72 -30.31 6.25
N THR A 165 -28.04 -30.30 6.41
CA THR A 165 -28.69 -31.20 7.37
C THR A 165 -28.62 -32.61 6.80
N ASN A 166 -27.95 -33.48 7.55
CA ASN A 166 -27.68 -34.91 7.34
C ASN A 166 -26.30 -35.21 6.74
N ILE A 167 -25.34 -35.48 7.63
CA ILE A 167 -24.57 -36.74 7.69
C ILE A 167 -23.57 -36.58 8.86
N LEU A 168 -23.65 -37.54 9.81
CA LEU A 168 -22.81 -37.75 11.00
C LEU A 168 -23.23 -37.01 12.29
N THR A 169 -24.36 -37.41 12.88
CA THR A 169 -24.39 -37.56 14.35
C THR A 169 -23.49 -38.75 14.68
N GLY A 170 -22.27 -38.48 15.12
CA GLY A 170 -21.56 -39.42 15.97
C GLY A 170 -22.34 -39.49 17.28
N GLU A 171 -23.09 -40.57 17.46
CA GLU A 171 -23.59 -40.94 18.76
C GLU A 171 -22.40 -41.55 19.52
N ASP A 172 -21.81 -40.73 20.38
CA ASP A 172 -21.05 -41.20 21.54
C ASP A 172 -22.01 -42.05 22.39
N ASN A 173 -21.92 -43.37 22.25
CA ASN A 173 -22.39 -44.30 23.28
C ASN A 173 -21.16 -44.92 23.91
N ASP A 174 -20.69 -44.22 24.94
CA ASP A 174 -19.77 -44.74 25.94
C ASP A 174 -20.55 -45.69 26.85
N ASP A 175 -20.50 -47.00 26.60
CA ASP A 175 -20.80 -48.00 27.63
C ASP A 175 -19.54 -48.85 27.84
N LEU A 176 -18.79 -48.44 28.85
CA LEU A 176 -17.72 -49.17 29.50
C LEU A 176 -18.37 -50.18 30.47
N ASP A 177 -18.47 -51.44 30.07
CA ASP A 177 -18.68 -52.53 31.03
C ASP A 177 -17.30 -52.97 31.56
N ASP A 178 -17.02 -52.53 32.79
CA ASP A 178 -15.89 -52.91 33.63
C ASP A 178 -16.25 -54.18 34.43
N ASP A 179 -15.22 -54.99 34.68
CA ASP A 179 -15.25 -56.39 35.07
C ASP A 179 -15.92 -56.69 36.41
N ASN A 180 -16.51 -57.89 36.57
CA ASN A 180 -16.54 -58.55 37.88
C ASN A 180 -16.52 -60.08 37.77
N GLU A 181 -15.31 -60.64 37.86
CA GLU A 181 -15.12 -62.01 38.35
C GLU A 181 -15.67 -62.13 39.78
N THR A 182 -16.43 -63.18 40.06
CA THR A 182 -16.56 -63.69 41.43
C THR A 182 -16.72 -65.21 41.36
N GLU A 183 -15.81 -65.88 42.07
CA GLU A 183 -15.73 -67.33 42.25
C GLU A 183 -16.98 -67.89 42.93
N ASP A 184 -17.45 -69.06 42.46
CA ASP A 184 -17.75 -70.26 43.25
C ASP A 184 -18.04 -71.47 42.34
#